data_AF-A0A3M1AE29-F1
#
_entry.id   AF-A0A3M1AE29-F1
#
_cell.length_a   1.000
_cell.length_b   1.000
_cell.length_c   1.000
_cell.angle_alpha   90.00
_cell.angle_beta   90.00
_cell.angle_gamma   90.00
#
_symmetry.space_group_name_H-M   'P 1'
#
loop_
_entity.id
_entity.type
_entity.pdbx_description
1 polymer ?
#
loop_
_entity_poly.entity_id
_entity_poly.type
_entity_poly.pdbx_seq_one_letter_code
_entity_poly.pdbx_strand_id
1 'polypeptide(L)'
;MVNDPAATPQKTCDPCHGSIGSQHLQSLHANLQGYKTMLLARTGQAELSPELTEMFQTKCTGCHTTCGQCHISRPKSTGGGFNAGHMFLKRPSMTLNCTACHGSRIGEEYRGTHPGIEADVHYNKGMQCVACHTASEVHNASPTAKSRYEAEQLPRCEDCHTIGTENSYHAIHRDKLSCQVCHSQPYKNCYNCHVGKTESGLRQPSELDFKIGRNPMKSARRPYDFVVLRHVPVAPDSYEEWAPGQMTNFAALPTWKFATPHNIQKNTPQTKDCTSSCHNNPAIFLTPKDLEKLPAEEQEANKNVVVTKIPD
;
A
#
# COMPACT_ATOMS: atom_id res chain seq x y z
N MET A 1 -1.22 -30.72 2.80
CA MET A 1 -0.66 -29.45 2.29
C MET A 1 0.79 -29.72 1.90
N VAL A 2 1.25 -29.27 0.73
CA VAL A 2 2.67 -29.43 0.36
C VAL A 2 3.50 -28.50 1.25
N ASN A 3 4.48 -29.06 1.96
CA ASN A 3 5.38 -28.27 2.78
C ASN A 3 6.15 -27.27 1.90
N ASP A 4 6.39 -26.08 2.43
CA ASP A 4 7.12 -25.06 1.69
C ASP A 4 8.57 -25.52 1.45
N PRO A 5 8.95 -25.85 0.20
CA PRO A 5 10.27 -26.38 -0.11
C PRO A 5 11.38 -25.33 0.09
N ALA A 6 11.02 -24.06 0.27
CA ALA A 6 11.94 -22.96 0.53
C ALA A 6 11.78 -22.38 1.93
N ALA A 7 11.25 -23.14 2.90
CA ALA A 7 11.20 -22.72 4.29
C ALA A 7 12.60 -22.43 4.88
N THR A 8 13.64 -23.04 4.31
CA THR A 8 15.06 -22.84 4.66
C THR A 8 15.87 -22.49 3.40
N PRO A 9 15.73 -21.27 2.86
CA PRO A 9 16.36 -20.89 1.59
C PRO A 9 17.89 -20.99 1.63
N GLN A 10 18.50 -20.89 2.82
CA GLN A 10 19.94 -21.06 3.04
C GLN A 10 20.45 -22.45 2.64
N LYS A 11 19.61 -23.48 2.74
CA LYS A 11 19.96 -24.85 2.38
C LYS A 11 19.55 -25.22 0.97
N THR A 12 18.52 -24.57 0.42
CA THR A 12 17.89 -24.99 -0.83
C THR A 12 18.15 -24.05 -2.01
N CYS A 13 18.20 -22.74 -1.78
CA CYS A 13 18.32 -21.72 -2.82
C CYS A 13 19.70 -21.04 -2.84
N ASP A 14 20.24 -20.70 -1.67
CA ASP A 14 21.46 -19.92 -1.51
C ASP A 14 22.72 -20.55 -2.16
N PRO A 15 22.88 -21.89 -2.25
CA PRO A 15 24.03 -22.47 -2.96
C PRO A 15 24.15 -22.01 -4.42
N CYS A 16 23.04 -21.66 -5.08
CA CYS A 16 23.01 -21.17 -6.45
C CYS A 16 22.61 -19.69 -6.57
N HIS A 17 21.95 -19.13 -5.54
CA HIS A 17 21.36 -17.79 -5.55
C HIS A 17 21.78 -16.93 -4.34
N GLY A 18 22.95 -17.18 -3.74
CA GLY A 18 23.36 -16.56 -2.47
C GLY A 18 23.30 -15.04 -2.40
N SER A 19 23.54 -14.32 -3.51
CA SER A 19 23.39 -12.87 -3.57
C SER A 19 21.94 -12.41 -3.39
N ILE A 20 21.00 -13.08 -4.06
CA ILE A 20 19.56 -12.79 -3.95
C ILE A 20 19.04 -13.27 -2.59
N GLY A 21 19.46 -14.45 -2.13
CA GLY A 21 19.03 -15.03 -0.86
C GLY A 21 19.38 -14.13 0.34
N SER A 22 20.62 -13.65 0.41
CA SER A 22 21.07 -12.75 1.48
C SER A 22 20.33 -11.41 1.48
N GLN A 23 20.04 -10.84 0.30
CA GLN A 23 19.30 -9.58 0.17
C GLN A 23 17.83 -9.74 0.56
N HIS A 24 17.19 -10.84 0.11
CA HIS A 24 15.77 -11.07 0.34
C HIS A 24 15.40 -11.15 1.82
N LEU A 25 16.25 -11.74 2.66
CA LEU A 25 16.02 -11.80 4.12
C LEU A 25 15.89 -10.40 4.77
N GLN A 26 16.45 -9.37 4.13
CA GLN A 26 16.38 -7.98 4.57
C GLN A 26 15.33 -7.16 3.79
N SER A 27 14.58 -7.80 2.89
CA SER A 27 13.47 -7.17 2.17
C SER A 27 12.23 -7.08 3.06
N LEU A 28 11.37 -6.10 2.77
CA LEU A 28 10.10 -5.91 3.49
C LEU A 28 9.12 -7.09 3.33
N HIS A 29 9.25 -7.85 2.24
CA HIS A 29 8.45 -9.06 2.00
C HIS A 29 8.84 -10.22 2.94
N ALA A 30 10.10 -10.24 3.40
CA ALA A 30 10.59 -11.25 4.36
C ALA A 30 10.49 -10.76 5.81
N ASN A 31 10.92 -9.55 6.13
CA ASN A 31 11.01 -9.15 7.54
C ASN A 31 9.76 -8.45 8.09
N LEU A 32 8.81 -8.03 7.24
CA LEU A 32 7.62 -7.26 7.62
C LEU A 32 7.92 -6.00 8.46
N GLN A 33 9.14 -5.46 8.39
CA GLN A 33 9.62 -4.37 9.23
C GLN A 33 8.76 -3.11 9.11
N GLY A 34 8.18 -2.88 7.94
CA GLY A 34 7.24 -1.77 7.71
C GLY A 34 6.00 -1.87 8.60
N TYR A 35 5.43 -3.07 8.79
CA TYR A 35 4.30 -3.25 9.70
C TYR A 35 4.72 -3.10 11.17
N LYS A 36 5.85 -3.72 11.56
CA LYS A 36 6.38 -3.59 12.93
C LYS A 36 6.62 -2.13 13.30
N THR A 37 7.23 -1.36 12.39
CA THR A 37 7.52 0.07 12.61
C THR A 37 6.24 0.89 12.82
N MET A 38 5.21 0.65 12.01
CA MET A 38 3.93 1.36 12.14
C MET A 38 3.19 0.99 13.43
N LEU A 39 3.31 -0.26 13.88
CA LEU A 39 2.74 -0.72 15.15
C LEU A 39 3.44 -0.03 16.33
N LEU A 40 4.77 -0.07 16.37
CA LEU A 40 5.57 0.60 17.40
C LEU A 40 5.29 2.10 17.49
N ALA A 41 5.16 2.78 16.34
CA ALA A 41 4.83 4.19 16.32
C ALA A 41 3.49 4.49 17.01
N ARG A 42 2.47 3.64 16.81
CA ARG A 42 1.14 3.80 17.43
C ARG A 42 1.10 3.34 18.90
N THR A 43 2.01 2.48 19.34
CA THR A 43 2.13 2.12 20.76
C THR A 43 3.02 3.08 21.54
N GLY A 44 3.86 3.86 20.86
CA GLY A 44 4.86 4.71 21.49
C GLY A 44 5.98 3.93 22.18
N GLN A 45 6.07 2.60 21.96
CA GLN A 45 7.07 1.73 22.58
C GLN A 45 8.27 1.53 21.65
N ALA A 46 9.45 1.26 22.25
CA ALA A 46 10.66 0.93 21.49
C ALA A 46 10.63 -0.50 20.94
N GLU A 47 9.97 -1.42 21.65
CA GLU A 47 9.76 -2.81 21.25
C GLU A 47 8.30 -3.21 21.47
N LEU A 48 7.87 -4.28 20.81
CA LEU A 48 6.52 -4.82 21.01
C LEU A 48 6.46 -5.55 22.37
N SER A 49 5.35 -5.40 23.08
CA SER A 49 5.03 -6.25 24.22
C SER A 49 4.94 -7.73 23.82
N PRO A 50 5.01 -8.68 24.77
CA PRO A 50 4.79 -10.09 24.50
C PRO A 50 3.46 -10.35 23.77
N GLU A 51 2.38 -9.68 24.20
CA GLU A 51 1.04 -9.85 23.63
C GLU A 51 0.97 -9.34 22.19
N LEU A 52 1.55 -8.17 21.92
CA LEU A 52 1.61 -7.63 20.54
C LEU A 52 2.55 -8.44 19.65
N THR A 53 3.59 -9.04 20.21
CA THR A 53 4.49 -9.94 19.49
C THR A 53 3.74 -11.20 19.06
N GLU A 54 2.97 -11.81 19.96
CA GLU A 54 2.12 -12.96 19.66
C GLU A 54 1.05 -12.61 18.60
N MET A 55 0.40 -11.45 18.75
CA MET A 55 -0.57 -10.95 17.77
C MET A 55 0.07 -10.77 16.40
N PHE A 56 1.23 -10.11 16.33
CA PHE A 56 1.96 -9.87 15.09
C PHE A 56 2.35 -11.19 14.41
N GLN A 57 2.83 -12.16 15.19
CA GLN A 57 3.14 -13.49 14.69
C GLN A 57 1.90 -14.20 14.17
N THR A 58 0.78 -14.12 14.88
CA THR A 58 -0.46 -14.82 14.53
C THR A 58 -1.18 -14.20 13.33
N LYS A 59 -1.22 -12.87 13.24
CA LYS A 59 -2.07 -12.13 12.30
C LYS A 59 -1.31 -11.49 11.14
N CYS A 60 -0.04 -11.12 11.32
CA CYS A 60 0.72 -10.42 10.29
C CYS A 60 1.61 -11.37 9.48
N THR A 61 2.12 -12.45 10.07
CA THR A 61 3.01 -13.39 9.36
C THR A 61 2.29 -14.29 8.35
N GLY A 62 0.96 -14.28 8.31
CA GLY A 62 0.19 -14.93 7.24
C GLY A 62 0.53 -14.38 5.84
N CYS A 63 1.01 -13.15 5.76
CA CYS A 63 1.49 -12.53 4.52
C CYS A 63 3.01 -12.66 4.30
N HIS A 64 3.75 -13.20 5.27
CA HIS A 64 5.18 -13.48 5.12
C HIS A 64 5.38 -14.48 3.98
N THR A 65 6.38 -14.23 3.12
CA THR A 65 6.64 -15.05 1.94
C THR A 65 8.05 -15.64 1.93
N THR A 66 8.20 -16.79 1.28
CA THR A 66 9.48 -17.40 0.95
C THR A 66 9.73 -17.39 -0.55
N CYS A 67 10.94 -17.77 -0.98
CA CYS A 67 11.26 -17.98 -2.40
C CYS A 67 10.25 -18.95 -3.07
N GLY A 68 9.83 -19.98 -2.34
CA GLY A 68 8.91 -21.01 -2.81
C GLY A 68 7.51 -20.48 -3.07
N GLN A 69 7.00 -19.61 -2.19
CA GLN A 69 5.67 -19.00 -2.31
C GLN A 69 5.54 -17.96 -3.43
N CYS A 70 6.66 -17.55 -4.03
CA CYS A 70 6.69 -16.73 -5.23
C CYS A 70 7.02 -17.54 -6.49
N HIS A 71 7.97 -18.46 -6.41
CA HIS A 71 8.54 -19.12 -7.58
C HIS A 71 8.05 -20.56 -7.82
N ILE A 72 7.32 -21.18 -6.89
CA ILE A 72 6.95 -22.60 -6.97
C ILE A 72 5.46 -22.81 -6.66
N SER A 73 5.00 -22.22 -5.56
CA SER A 73 3.66 -22.40 -5.01
C SER A 73 2.97 -21.06 -4.76
N ARG A 74 1.66 -21.12 -4.51
CA ARG A 74 0.84 -20.02 -4.02
C ARG A 74 1.12 -19.77 -2.53
N PRO A 75 0.92 -18.53 -2.04
CA PRO A 75 1.00 -18.23 -0.62
C PRO A 75 0.08 -19.13 0.23
N LYS A 76 0.56 -19.54 1.40
CA LYS A 76 -0.18 -20.42 2.33
C LYS A 76 -1.49 -19.79 2.78
N SER A 77 -1.51 -18.46 2.95
CA SER A 77 -2.69 -17.65 3.28
C SER A 77 -3.83 -17.78 2.28
N THR A 78 -3.59 -18.29 1.07
CA THR A 78 -4.62 -18.51 0.05
C THR A 78 -4.89 -19.99 -0.23
N GLY A 79 -4.53 -20.88 0.70
CA GLY A 79 -4.71 -22.33 0.58
C GLY A 79 -3.54 -23.07 -0.07
N GLY A 80 -2.50 -22.35 -0.51
CA GLY A 80 -1.30 -22.96 -1.11
C GLY A 80 -1.56 -23.65 -2.46
N GLY A 81 -0.69 -24.61 -2.80
CA GLY A 81 -0.72 -25.35 -4.07
C GLY A 81 0.31 -24.85 -5.09
N PHE A 82 0.69 -25.69 -6.05
CA PHE A 82 1.68 -25.35 -7.06
C PHE A 82 1.15 -24.34 -8.08
N ASN A 83 2.02 -23.43 -8.53
CA ASN A 83 1.67 -22.52 -9.63
C ASN A 83 1.65 -23.27 -10.98
N ALA A 84 2.59 -24.20 -11.18
CA ALA A 84 2.78 -24.94 -12.42
C ALA A 84 3.42 -26.32 -12.15
N GLY A 85 2.82 -27.12 -11.27
CA GLY A 85 3.43 -28.37 -10.78
C GLY A 85 4.77 -28.12 -10.08
N HIS A 86 5.76 -28.98 -10.28
CA HIS A 86 7.10 -28.85 -9.67
C HIS A 86 8.01 -27.81 -10.37
N MET A 87 7.49 -27.01 -11.30
CA MET A 87 8.31 -26.07 -12.05
C MET A 87 8.65 -24.82 -11.23
N PHE A 88 9.91 -24.42 -11.31
CA PHE A 88 10.40 -23.15 -10.78
C PHE A 88 10.14 -22.06 -11.82
N LEU A 89 9.24 -21.13 -11.48
CA LEU A 89 8.91 -20.00 -12.33
C LEU A 89 9.89 -18.86 -12.05
N LYS A 90 10.70 -18.48 -13.05
CA LYS A 90 11.58 -17.30 -12.95
C LYS A 90 10.79 -16.01 -12.62
N ARG A 91 9.57 -15.89 -13.14
CA ARG A 91 8.66 -14.77 -12.87
C ARG A 91 7.41 -15.31 -12.16
N PRO A 92 7.08 -14.81 -10.95
CA PRO A 92 5.86 -15.18 -10.26
C PRO A 92 4.61 -14.84 -11.08
N SER A 93 3.53 -15.58 -10.86
CA SER A 93 2.23 -15.25 -11.43
C SER A 93 1.68 -14.00 -10.76
N MET A 94 1.21 -13.03 -11.55
CA MET A 94 0.50 -11.87 -11.02
C MET A 94 -0.71 -12.32 -10.20
N THR A 95 -1.53 -13.22 -10.76
CA THR A 95 -2.79 -13.64 -10.13
C THR A 95 -2.56 -14.55 -8.92
N LEU A 96 -1.67 -15.55 -9.07
CA LEU A 96 -1.50 -16.62 -8.08
C LEU A 96 -0.49 -16.30 -6.97
N ASN A 97 0.37 -15.30 -7.17
CA ASN A 97 1.40 -14.93 -6.18
C ASN A 97 1.24 -13.47 -5.74
N CYS A 98 1.29 -12.50 -6.64
CA CYS A 98 1.25 -11.07 -6.28
C CYS A 98 -0.11 -10.68 -5.69
N THR A 99 -1.19 -10.89 -6.45
CA THR A 99 -2.56 -10.54 -6.01
C THR A 99 -3.16 -11.57 -5.06
N ALA A 100 -2.49 -12.69 -4.80
CA ALA A 100 -2.88 -13.59 -3.71
C ALA A 100 -2.77 -12.87 -2.35
N CYS A 101 -1.75 -12.02 -2.17
CA CYS A 101 -1.59 -11.20 -0.97
C CYS A 101 -2.06 -9.74 -1.18
N HIS A 102 -1.86 -9.17 -2.37
CA HIS A 102 -2.21 -7.78 -2.68
C HIS A 102 -3.58 -7.61 -3.38
N GLY A 103 -4.38 -8.68 -3.45
CA GLY A 103 -5.59 -8.73 -4.28
C GLY A 103 -6.69 -7.78 -3.85
N SER A 104 -7.05 -7.80 -2.56
CA SER A 104 -8.24 -7.13 -2.03
C SER A 104 -8.23 -5.59 -2.12
N ARG A 105 -7.10 -4.98 -2.48
CA ARG A 105 -6.99 -3.54 -2.76
C ARG A 105 -6.34 -3.34 -4.12
N ILE A 106 -5.07 -3.71 -4.23
CA ILE A 106 -4.24 -3.40 -5.39
C ILE A 106 -4.67 -4.23 -6.60
N GLY A 107 -4.92 -5.53 -6.42
CA GLY A 107 -5.32 -6.40 -7.53
C GLY A 107 -6.73 -6.13 -8.06
N GLU A 108 -7.65 -5.68 -7.22
CA GLU A 108 -9.00 -5.26 -7.62
C GLU A 108 -8.98 -3.92 -8.38
N GLU A 109 -8.20 -2.95 -7.88
CA GLU A 109 -7.97 -1.66 -8.53
C GLU A 109 -7.30 -1.82 -9.90
N TYR A 110 -6.22 -2.61 -9.96
CA TYR A 110 -5.42 -2.77 -11.19
C TYR A 110 -6.21 -3.43 -12.32
N ARG A 111 -7.08 -4.38 -11.96
CA ARG A 111 -7.91 -5.12 -12.91
C ARG A 111 -9.29 -4.50 -13.13
N GLY A 112 -9.63 -3.39 -12.45
CA GLY A 112 -10.93 -2.73 -12.60
C GLY A 112 -12.11 -3.60 -12.20
N THR A 113 -11.99 -4.41 -11.14
CA THR A 113 -13.07 -5.32 -10.73
C THR A 113 -14.12 -4.65 -9.86
N HIS A 114 -13.93 -3.36 -9.54
CA HIS A 114 -14.90 -2.57 -8.78
C HIS A 114 -15.97 -1.99 -9.71
N PRO A 115 -17.27 -2.04 -9.35
CA PRO A 115 -18.33 -1.46 -10.16
C PRO A 115 -18.08 0.03 -10.46
N GLY A 116 -18.15 0.39 -11.75
CA GLY A 116 -17.97 1.77 -12.20
C GLY A 116 -16.52 2.27 -12.22
N ILE A 117 -15.53 1.43 -11.95
CA ILE A 117 -14.10 1.77 -12.01
C ILE A 117 -13.45 1.00 -13.16
N GLU A 118 -12.76 1.72 -14.04
CA GLU A 118 -12.04 1.10 -15.15
C GLU A 118 -10.72 0.48 -14.68
N ALA A 119 -10.30 -0.61 -15.34
CA ALA A 119 -9.02 -1.22 -15.10
C ALA A 119 -7.86 -0.31 -15.53
N ASP A 120 -6.73 -0.40 -14.84
CA ASP A 120 -5.55 0.43 -15.10
C ASP A 120 -5.13 0.35 -16.59
N VAL A 121 -4.79 1.49 -17.19
CA VAL A 121 -4.38 1.56 -18.60
C VAL A 121 -3.17 0.68 -18.91
N HIS A 122 -2.28 0.45 -17.94
CA HIS A 122 -1.14 -0.44 -18.10
C HIS A 122 -1.58 -1.90 -18.07
N TYR A 123 -2.53 -2.26 -17.18
CA TYR A 123 -3.12 -3.58 -17.15
C TYR A 123 -3.81 -3.91 -18.48
N ASN A 124 -4.59 -2.96 -19.03
CA ASN A 124 -5.26 -3.12 -20.31
C ASN A 124 -4.28 -3.32 -21.49
N LYS A 125 -3.02 -2.92 -21.33
CA LYS A 125 -1.93 -3.16 -22.28
C LYS A 125 -1.15 -4.46 -22.00
N GLY A 126 -1.66 -5.32 -21.12
CA GLY A 126 -1.06 -6.61 -20.77
C GLY A 126 0.08 -6.53 -19.74
N MET A 127 0.32 -5.35 -19.16
CA MET A 127 1.42 -5.14 -18.23
C MET A 127 1.17 -5.89 -16.91
N GLN A 128 2.13 -6.71 -16.48
CA GLN A 128 2.10 -7.41 -15.20
C GLN A 128 2.84 -6.62 -14.13
N CYS A 129 2.63 -6.91 -12.84
CA CYS A 129 3.27 -6.20 -11.73
C CYS A 129 4.79 -6.03 -11.92
N VAL A 130 5.47 -7.08 -12.37
CA VAL A 130 6.93 -7.13 -12.54
C VAL A 130 7.48 -6.26 -13.67
N ALA A 131 6.61 -5.66 -14.49
CA ALA A 131 7.04 -4.70 -15.51
C ALA A 131 7.36 -3.33 -14.90
N CYS A 132 6.67 -2.96 -13.81
CA CYS A 132 7.02 -1.80 -12.99
C CYS A 132 7.91 -2.23 -11.83
N HIS A 133 7.51 -3.29 -11.12
CA HIS A 133 8.20 -3.78 -9.92
C HIS A 133 9.32 -4.75 -10.26
N THR A 134 10.53 -4.23 -10.43
CA THR A 134 11.68 -5.00 -10.89
C THR A 134 12.12 -6.07 -9.88
N ALA A 135 12.83 -7.10 -10.35
CA ALA A 135 13.37 -8.13 -9.46
C ALA A 135 14.38 -7.56 -8.45
N SER A 136 15.12 -6.51 -8.82
CA SER A 136 16.02 -5.86 -7.88
C SER A 136 15.24 -5.16 -6.78
N GLU A 137 14.14 -4.45 -7.09
CA GLU A 137 13.28 -3.82 -6.07
C GLU A 137 12.67 -4.87 -5.13
N VAL A 138 12.06 -5.92 -5.67
CA VAL A 138 11.29 -6.91 -4.89
C VAL A 138 12.20 -7.73 -3.97
N HIS A 139 13.41 -8.05 -4.42
CA HIS A 139 14.39 -8.80 -3.63
C HIS A 139 15.32 -7.90 -2.79
N ASN A 140 15.33 -6.58 -3.01
CA ASN A 140 16.38 -5.73 -2.43
C ASN A 140 16.37 -5.80 -0.90
N ALA A 141 17.58 -5.79 -0.35
CA ALA A 141 17.77 -5.46 1.04
C ALA A 141 17.34 -4.01 1.28
N SER A 142 16.47 -3.79 2.25
CA SER A 142 16.18 -2.45 2.74
C SER A 142 16.16 -2.48 4.27
N PRO A 143 17.31 -2.83 4.90
CA PRO A 143 17.37 -3.14 6.32
C PRO A 143 16.99 -1.94 7.20
N THR A 144 17.15 -0.72 6.69
CA THR A 144 16.81 0.52 7.39
C THR A 144 15.45 1.10 6.99
N ALA A 145 14.78 0.55 5.97
CA ALA A 145 13.50 1.08 5.53
C ALA A 145 12.40 0.81 6.55
N LYS A 146 11.81 1.89 7.06
CA LYS A 146 10.70 1.87 8.01
C LYS A 146 9.35 1.75 7.32
N SER A 147 9.31 1.93 6.01
CA SER A 147 8.13 1.82 5.18
C SER A 147 8.49 1.44 3.75
N ARG A 148 7.52 0.90 3.00
CA ARG A 148 7.70 0.63 1.57
C ARG A 148 8.11 1.87 0.76
N TYR A 149 7.76 3.07 1.23
CA TYR A 149 8.04 4.33 0.55
C TYR A 149 9.49 4.82 0.74
N GLU A 150 10.28 4.12 1.55
CA GLU A 150 11.72 4.37 1.71
C GLU A 150 12.58 3.47 0.83
N ALA A 151 11.98 2.48 0.15
CA ALA A 151 12.71 1.65 -0.81
C ALA A 151 13.27 2.51 -1.95
N GLU A 152 14.52 2.25 -2.34
CA GLU A 152 15.23 3.12 -3.28
C GLU A 152 14.81 2.96 -4.73
N GLN A 153 14.40 1.75 -5.10
CA GLN A 153 14.11 1.34 -6.47
C GLN A 153 12.60 1.28 -6.75
N LEU A 154 11.82 2.10 -6.04
CA LEU A 154 10.38 2.17 -6.25
C LEU A 154 10.06 2.64 -7.68
N PRO A 155 9.07 2.05 -8.35
CA PRO A 155 8.70 2.46 -9.70
C PRO A 155 8.21 3.90 -9.71
N ARG A 156 8.59 4.65 -10.74
CA ARG A 156 8.12 6.01 -10.97
C ARG A 156 7.46 6.14 -12.34
N CYS A 157 6.47 7.03 -12.44
CA CYS A 157 5.84 7.33 -13.71
C CYS A 157 6.87 7.86 -14.71
N GLU A 158 7.80 8.67 -14.21
CA GLU A 158 8.85 9.35 -14.96
C GLU A 158 9.92 8.40 -15.52
N ASP A 159 10.00 7.16 -15.03
CA ASP A 159 10.90 6.13 -15.58
C ASP A 159 10.46 5.69 -16.98
N CYS A 160 9.17 5.86 -17.31
CA CYS A 160 8.57 5.49 -18.60
C CYS A 160 7.96 6.68 -19.36
N HIS A 161 7.53 7.73 -18.65
CA HIS A 161 6.82 8.86 -19.21
C HIS A 161 7.67 10.14 -19.18
N THR A 162 8.03 10.64 -20.36
CA THR A 162 8.60 11.98 -20.50
C THR A 162 7.49 13.02 -20.40
N ILE A 163 7.53 13.85 -19.36
CA ILE A 163 6.53 14.90 -19.14
C ILE A 163 6.98 16.20 -19.81
N GLY A 164 6.36 16.53 -20.94
CA GLY A 164 6.54 17.81 -21.63
C GLY A 164 5.67 18.93 -21.04
N THR A 165 5.97 20.17 -21.42
CA THR A 165 5.21 21.38 -21.04
C THR A 165 4.09 21.73 -22.02
N GLU A 166 3.94 20.98 -23.10
CA GLU A 166 2.89 21.19 -24.12
C GLU A 166 1.46 21.06 -23.53
N ASN A 167 1.32 20.25 -22.48
CA ASN A 167 0.08 20.17 -21.71
C ASN A 167 0.13 21.20 -20.57
N SER A 168 -0.79 22.17 -20.61
CA SER A 168 -0.89 23.24 -19.61
C SER A 168 -1.08 22.72 -18.18
N TYR A 169 -1.79 21.60 -17.98
CA TYR A 169 -1.95 20.99 -16.66
C TYR A 169 -0.61 20.51 -16.12
N HIS A 170 0.20 19.84 -16.94
CA HIS A 170 1.54 19.41 -16.53
C HIS A 170 2.47 20.59 -16.27
N ALA A 171 2.45 21.60 -17.15
CA ALA A 171 3.29 22.79 -16.99
C ALA A 171 3.05 23.52 -15.66
N ILE A 172 1.80 23.56 -15.18
CA ILE A 172 1.41 24.28 -13.97
C ILE A 172 1.54 23.41 -12.70
N HIS A 173 1.24 22.11 -12.79
CA HIS A 173 1.00 21.28 -11.60
C HIS A 173 2.04 20.20 -11.31
N ARG A 174 2.90 19.80 -12.27
CA ARG A 174 3.77 18.63 -12.13
C ARG A 174 4.69 18.65 -10.90
N ASP A 175 5.07 19.84 -10.44
CA ASP A 175 5.96 20.02 -9.30
C ASP A 175 5.20 20.15 -7.96
N LYS A 176 3.86 20.21 -8.00
CA LYS A 176 2.99 20.43 -6.84
C LYS A 176 2.10 19.22 -6.53
N LEU A 177 1.64 18.51 -7.54
CA LEU A 177 0.69 17.40 -7.42
C LEU A 177 1.36 16.08 -7.81
N SER A 178 1.18 15.03 -7.02
CA SER A 178 1.58 13.68 -7.47
C SER A 178 0.75 13.26 -8.69
N CYS A 179 1.32 12.50 -9.63
CA CYS A 179 0.64 12.08 -10.86
C CYS A 179 -0.75 11.45 -10.61
N GLN A 180 -0.89 10.68 -9.52
CA GLN A 180 -2.13 10.04 -9.12
C GLN A 180 -3.25 11.03 -8.78
N VAL A 181 -2.95 12.28 -8.45
CA VAL A 181 -3.98 13.32 -8.23
C VAL A 181 -4.79 13.53 -9.51
N CYS A 182 -4.13 13.51 -10.67
CA CYS A 182 -4.81 13.64 -11.95
C CYS A 182 -5.22 12.28 -12.53
N HIS A 183 -4.43 11.25 -12.31
CA HIS A 183 -4.57 10.00 -13.06
C HIS A 183 -5.23 8.84 -12.31
N SER A 184 -5.54 8.99 -11.02
CA SER A 184 -6.26 7.95 -10.27
C SER A 184 -7.77 8.15 -10.34
N GLN A 185 -8.50 7.04 -10.31
CA GLN A 185 -9.95 7.00 -10.10
C GLN A 185 -10.26 6.82 -8.61
N PRO A 186 -11.54 6.89 -8.17
CA PRO A 186 -11.91 6.43 -6.83
C PRO A 186 -11.42 5.00 -6.56
N TYR A 187 -10.98 4.75 -5.33
CA TYR A 187 -10.39 3.49 -4.92
C TYR A 187 -10.83 3.10 -3.51
N LYS A 188 -10.48 1.87 -3.12
CA LYS A 188 -10.95 1.28 -1.88
C LYS A 188 -10.33 1.93 -0.65
N ASN A 189 -11.16 2.57 0.16
CA ASN A 189 -10.86 3.10 1.48
C ASN A 189 -11.45 2.16 2.53
N CYS A 190 -10.74 1.97 3.65
CA CYS A 190 -11.15 1.01 4.68
C CYS A 190 -11.23 1.72 6.02
N TYR A 191 -12.40 1.67 6.66
CA TYR A 191 -12.65 2.27 7.97
C TYR A 191 -12.83 1.15 8.98
N ASN A 192 -12.07 1.15 10.08
CA ASN A 192 -12.24 0.22 11.22
C ASN A 192 -12.41 -1.27 10.85
N CYS A 193 -11.79 -1.71 9.75
CA CYS A 193 -12.00 -3.05 9.20
C CYS A 193 -11.20 -4.16 9.92
N HIS A 194 -10.25 -3.84 10.81
CA HIS A 194 -9.44 -4.86 11.51
C HIS A 194 -9.54 -4.65 13.03
N VAL A 195 -10.75 -4.76 13.56
CA VAL A 195 -11.01 -4.65 15.01
C VAL A 195 -11.72 -5.95 15.42
N GLY A 196 -10.98 -6.87 16.06
CA GLY A 196 -11.54 -8.08 16.71
C GLY A 196 -11.10 -9.44 16.16
N LYS A 197 -11.41 -10.50 16.92
CA LYS A 197 -11.04 -11.92 16.66
C LYS A 197 -12.02 -12.71 15.78
N THR A 198 -13.14 -12.14 15.32
CA THR A 198 -14.12 -12.88 14.49
C THR A 198 -13.54 -13.27 13.12
N GLU A 199 -14.04 -14.35 12.51
CA GLU A 199 -13.55 -14.85 11.20
C GLU A 199 -13.62 -13.79 10.09
N SER A 200 -14.55 -12.83 10.17
CA SER A 200 -14.60 -11.70 9.24
C SER A 200 -13.72 -10.52 9.67
N GLY A 201 -13.62 -10.21 10.96
CA GLY A 201 -12.82 -9.10 11.53
C GLY A 201 -13.25 -7.69 11.10
N LEU A 202 -14.25 -7.55 10.22
CA LEU A 202 -14.71 -6.29 9.62
C LEU A 202 -15.83 -5.65 10.46
N ARG A 203 -15.59 -4.48 11.06
CA ARG A 203 -16.65 -3.69 11.74
C ARG A 203 -17.40 -2.76 10.78
N GLN A 204 -16.76 -2.32 9.70
CA GLN A 204 -17.37 -1.47 8.68
C GLN A 204 -16.95 -1.93 7.27
N PRO A 205 -17.81 -1.75 6.26
CA PRO A 205 -17.45 -2.06 4.88
C PRO A 205 -16.37 -1.10 4.37
N SER A 206 -15.61 -1.54 3.37
CA SER A 206 -14.79 -0.63 2.58
C SER A 206 -15.65 0.16 1.61
N GLU A 207 -15.26 1.38 1.31
CA GLU A 207 -15.96 2.27 0.37
C GLU A 207 -15.02 2.71 -0.75
N LEU A 208 -15.58 2.99 -1.93
CA LEU A 208 -14.82 3.65 -3.01
C LEU A 208 -14.90 5.15 -2.79
N ASP A 209 -13.75 5.78 -2.60
CA ASP A 209 -13.65 7.23 -2.42
C ASP A 209 -12.34 7.75 -3.02
N PHE A 210 -12.27 9.06 -3.22
CA PHE A 210 -11.11 9.76 -3.74
C PHE A 210 -10.89 11.05 -2.95
N LYS A 211 -9.74 11.13 -2.26
CA LYS A 211 -9.39 12.28 -1.45
C LYS A 211 -7.97 12.76 -1.74
N ILE A 212 -7.84 14.04 -2.06
CA ILE A 212 -6.59 14.78 -2.14
C ILE A 212 -6.30 15.40 -0.79
N GLY A 213 -5.09 15.23 -0.28
CA GLY A 213 -4.63 15.91 0.91
C GLY A 213 -3.19 16.36 0.82
N ARG A 214 -2.70 16.95 1.91
CA ARG A 214 -1.30 17.37 2.02
C ARG A 214 -0.41 16.14 2.11
N ASN A 215 0.76 16.22 1.48
CA ASN A 215 1.73 15.14 1.49
C ASN A 215 2.38 14.95 2.88
N PRO A 216 2.10 13.85 3.61
CA PRO A 216 2.73 13.60 4.90
C PRO A 216 4.16 13.06 4.80
N MET A 217 4.63 12.75 3.58
CA MET A 217 5.90 12.05 3.32
C MET A 217 6.74 12.77 2.26
N LYS A 218 6.83 14.10 2.38
CA LYS A 218 7.68 14.92 1.52
C LYS A 218 9.13 14.45 1.58
N SER A 219 9.73 14.32 0.41
CA SER A 219 11.14 13.95 0.23
C SER A 219 11.59 14.38 -1.16
N ALA A 220 12.89 14.28 -1.44
CA ALA A 220 13.41 14.55 -2.79
C ALA A 220 12.74 13.68 -3.88
N ARG A 221 12.30 12.46 -3.54
CA ARG A 221 11.58 11.55 -4.47
C ARG A 221 10.08 11.80 -4.53
N ARG A 222 9.53 12.55 -3.58
CA ARG A 222 8.10 12.90 -3.49
C ARG A 222 7.97 14.36 -3.04
N PRO A 223 8.37 15.32 -3.89
CA PRO A 223 8.43 16.73 -3.50
C PRO A 223 7.04 17.39 -3.45
N TYR A 224 6.00 16.70 -3.91
CA TYR A 224 4.64 17.21 -4.08
C TYR A 224 4.04 17.81 -2.81
N ASP A 225 3.31 18.89 -2.97
CA ASP A 225 2.49 19.52 -1.93
C ASP A 225 1.24 18.70 -1.64
N PHE A 226 0.58 18.21 -2.71
CA PHE A 226 -0.65 17.45 -2.62
C PHE A 226 -0.51 16.06 -3.25
N VAL A 227 -1.18 15.12 -2.61
CA VAL A 227 -1.17 13.70 -2.95
C VAL A 227 -2.56 13.12 -2.74
N VAL A 228 -2.81 11.96 -3.32
CA VAL A 228 -4.00 11.18 -2.98
C VAL A 228 -3.79 10.42 -1.67
N LEU A 229 -4.83 10.36 -0.84
CA LEU A 229 -4.80 9.73 0.48
C LEU A 229 -5.77 8.54 0.56
N ARG A 230 -5.40 7.53 1.33
CA ARG A 230 -6.25 6.37 1.60
C ARG A 230 -6.49 6.22 3.09
N HIS A 231 -7.75 6.04 3.47
CA HIS A 231 -8.08 5.63 4.82
C HIS A 231 -7.64 4.17 5.06
N VAL A 232 -6.80 3.96 6.07
CA VAL A 232 -6.31 2.63 6.47
C VAL A 232 -7.20 1.99 7.55
N PRO A 233 -7.29 0.66 7.62
CA PRO A 233 -8.25 -0.07 8.46
C PRO A 233 -7.83 -0.18 9.93
N VAL A 234 -7.26 0.88 10.50
CA VAL A 234 -6.79 0.89 11.90
C VAL A 234 -7.65 1.82 12.73
N ALA A 235 -8.00 1.38 13.94
CA ALA A 235 -8.78 2.10 14.92
C ALA A 235 -8.01 2.16 16.25
N PRO A 236 -8.35 3.09 17.16
CA PRO A 236 -7.74 3.11 18.49
C PRO A 236 -7.88 1.79 19.26
N ASP A 237 -8.94 1.03 19.00
CA ASP A 237 -9.25 -0.27 19.62
C ASP A 237 -8.84 -1.49 18.77
N SER A 238 -8.07 -1.31 17.67
CA SER A 238 -7.71 -2.39 16.74
C SER A 238 -7.06 -3.62 17.37
N TYR A 239 -6.32 -3.43 18.46
CA TYR A 239 -5.60 -4.51 19.14
C TYR A 239 -6.06 -4.74 20.58
N GLU A 240 -7.21 -4.17 20.97
CA GLU A 240 -7.68 -4.20 22.36
C GLU A 240 -7.89 -5.62 22.88
N GLU A 241 -8.37 -6.55 22.05
CA GLU A 241 -8.56 -7.95 22.45
C GLU A 241 -7.26 -8.77 22.62
N TRP A 242 -6.12 -8.24 22.18
CA TRP A 242 -4.80 -8.86 22.31
C TRP A 242 -3.97 -8.16 23.38
N ALA A 243 -3.92 -6.84 23.31
CA ALA A 243 -3.06 -6.00 24.13
C ALA A 243 -3.84 -4.74 24.56
N PRO A 244 -4.72 -4.87 25.58
CA PRO A 244 -5.61 -3.79 26.02
C PRO A 244 -4.86 -2.50 26.32
N GLY A 245 -5.35 -1.38 25.79
CA GLY A 245 -4.80 -0.05 26.04
C GLY A 245 -3.39 0.21 25.51
N GLN A 246 -2.81 -0.67 24.69
CA GLN A 246 -1.42 -0.50 24.23
C GLN A 246 -1.24 0.47 23.06
N MET A 247 -2.31 0.90 22.38
CA MET A 247 -2.24 1.91 21.31
C MET A 247 -2.19 3.36 21.86
N THR A 248 -1.35 3.60 22.86
CA THR A 248 -1.30 4.87 23.61
C THR A 248 -0.85 6.09 22.80
N ASN A 249 -0.19 5.87 21.65
CA ASN A 249 0.32 6.91 20.78
C ASN A 249 -0.37 6.88 19.41
N PHE A 250 -1.66 6.57 19.38
CA PHE A 250 -2.41 6.36 18.14
C PHE A 250 -2.26 7.52 17.15
N ALA A 251 -2.32 8.77 17.63
CA ALA A 251 -2.25 9.94 16.76
C ALA A 251 -0.88 10.20 16.10
N ALA A 252 0.16 9.43 16.44
CA ALA A 252 1.49 9.60 15.84
C ALA A 252 1.54 9.34 14.33
N LEU A 253 0.56 8.62 13.77
CA LEU A 253 0.46 8.34 12.34
C LEU A 253 -0.96 8.62 11.84
N PRO A 254 -1.11 9.29 10.68
CA PRO A 254 -2.43 9.54 10.11
C PRO A 254 -3.13 8.22 9.74
N THR A 255 -4.46 8.21 9.81
CA THR A 255 -5.30 7.13 9.25
C THR A 255 -5.59 7.36 7.77
N TRP A 256 -5.60 8.63 7.33
CA TRP A 256 -5.51 9.00 5.92
C TRP A 256 -4.05 9.07 5.47
N LYS A 257 -3.53 7.96 4.93
CA LYS A 257 -2.12 7.84 4.54
C LYS A 257 -1.87 8.16 3.07
N PHE A 258 -0.66 8.61 2.75
CA PHE A 258 -0.18 8.69 1.36
C PHE A 258 -0.48 7.39 0.62
N ALA A 259 -1.10 7.51 -0.56
CA ALA A 259 -1.54 6.38 -1.35
C ALA A 259 -0.92 6.40 -2.75
N THR A 260 -0.74 5.18 -3.28
CA THR A 260 -0.34 4.92 -4.66
C THR A 260 -1.34 3.93 -5.27
N PRO A 261 -2.57 4.38 -5.60
CA PRO A 261 -3.59 3.54 -6.22
C PRO A 261 -3.08 2.98 -7.55
N HIS A 262 -3.50 1.76 -7.87
CA HIS A 262 -3.13 1.09 -9.12
C HIS A 262 -4.34 1.06 -10.04
N ASN A 263 -4.84 2.22 -10.45
CA ASN A 263 -6.04 2.36 -11.28
C ASN A 263 -5.91 3.52 -12.26
N ILE A 264 -4.69 3.70 -12.77
CA ILE A 264 -4.28 4.84 -13.59
C ILE A 264 -5.13 4.91 -14.86
N GLN A 265 -5.69 6.08 -15.11
CA GLN A 265 -6.36 6.44 -16.36
C GLN A 265 -5.70 7.65 -17.01
N LYS A 266 -5.75 7.69 -18.34
CA LYS A 266 -5.34 8.87 -19.10
C LYS A 266 -6.29 10.05 -18.83
N ASN A 267 -7.59 9.76 -18.84
CA ASN A 267 -8.65 10.73 -18.60
C ASN A 267 -9.42 10.30 -17.36
N THR A 268 -9.51 11.21 -16.39
CA THR A 268 -10.28 11.07 -15.15
C THR A 268 -11.20 12.29 -15.01
N PRO A 269 -12.13 12.29 -14.04
CA PRO A 269 -12.85 13.51 -13.68
C PRO A 269 -11.91 14.71 -13.44
N GLN A 270 -10.76 14.52 -12.79
CA GLN A 270 -9.79 15.57 -12.46
C GLN A 270 -9.11 16.21 -13.68
N THR A 271 -9.03 15.48 -14.80
CA THR A 271 -8.41 15.99 -16.04
C THR A 271 -9.36 16.76 -16.96
N LYS A 272 -10.65 16.87 -16.58
CA LYS A 272 -11.70 17.40 -17.47
C LYS A 272 -11.66 18.93 -17.59
N ASP A 273 -11.59 19.64 -16.48
CA ASP A 273 -11.54 21.10 -16.42
C ASP A 273 -10.82 21.60 -15.16
N CYS A 274 -10.44 22.89 -15.13
CA CYS A 274 -9.74 23.43 -13.96
C CYS A 274 -10.67 23.66 -12.76
N THR A 275 -11.93 24.04 -12.99
CA THR A 275 -12.85 24.51 -11.95
C THR A 275 -13.60 23.33 -11.32
N SER A 276 -14.70 22.89 -11.92
CA SER A 276 -15.57 21.87 -11.34
C SER A 276 -14.88 20.54 -11.02
N SER A 277 -13.76 20.25 -11.69
CA SER A 277 -12.97 19.06 -11.44
C SER A 277 -12.07 19.16 -10.23
N CYS A 278 -11.45 20.32 -9.96
CA CYS A 278 -10.43 20.48 -8.91
C CYS A 278 -10.54 21.82 -8.15
N HIS A 279 -10.46 22.96 -8.83
CA HIS A 279 -10.42 24.26 -8.18
C HIS A 279 -11.82 24.71 -7.74
N ASN A 280 -11.97 25.18 -6.51
CA ASN A 280 -13.27 25.45 -5.89
C ASN A 280 -14.15 24.19 -5.74
N ASN A 281 -13.55 22.99 -5.78
CA ASN A 281 -14.26 21.72 -5.57
C ASN A 281 -13.83 21.06 -4.25
N PRO A 282 -14.45 21.41 -3.09
CA PRO A 282 -14.09 20.81 -1.81
C PRO A 282 -14.34 19.31 -1.72
N ALA A 283 -15.20 18.73 -2.57
CA ALA A 283 -15.65 17.35 -2.43
C ALA A 283 -14.52 16.32 -2.58
N ILE A 284 -13.52 16.63 -3.40
CA ILE A 284 -12.39 15.74 -3.68
C ILE A 284 -11.19 15.94 -2.74
N PHE A 285 -11.26 16.91 -1.82
CA PHE A 285 -10.21 17.13 -0.83
C PHE A 285 -10.59 16.50 0.50
N LEU A 286 -9.58 16.09 1.27
CA LEU A 286 -9.74 15.77 2.67
C LEU A 286 -9.75 17.09 3.46
N THR A 287 -10.91 17.48 3.96
CA THR A 287 -11.14 18.74 4.68
C THR A 287 -11.34 18.50 6.18
N PRO A 288 -11.27 19.54 7.03
CA PRO A 288 -11.64 19.41 8.45
C PRO A 288 -13.04 18.84 8.65
N LYS A 289 -13.99 19.15 7.77
CA LYS A 289 -15.37 18.65 7.82
C LYS A 289 -15.44 17.13 7.66
N ASP A 290 -14.55 16.53 6.86
CA ASP A 290 -14.49 15.08 6.69
C ASP A 290 -14.01 14.38 7.99
N LEU A 291 -13.28 15.10 8.86
CA LEU A 291 -12.79 14.56 10.13
C LEU A 291 -13.83 14.61 11.26
N GLU A 292 -14.83 15.49 11.18
CA GLU A 292 -15.82 15.72 12.26
C GLU A 292 -16.56 14.45 12.70
N LYS A 293 -16.68 13.47 11.80
CA LYS A 293 -17.36 12.19 12.06
C LYS A 293 -16.43 11.09 12.58
N LEU A 294 -15.12 11.33 12.63
CA LEU A 294 -14.12 10.37 13.07
C LEU A 294 -13.88 10.48 14.59
N PRO A 295 -13.37 9.41 15.25
CA PRO A 295 -12.93 9.48 16.64
C PRO A 295 -11.90 10.60 16.88
N ALA A 296 -11.84 11.14 18.09
CA ALA A 296 -10.96 12.27 18.42
C ALA A 296 -9.48 11.97 18.13
N GLU A 297 -9.05 10.73 18.36
CA GLU A 297 -7.69 10.27 18.08
C GLU A 297 -7.38 10.28 16.58
N GLU A 298 -8.37 9.96 15.73
CA GLU A 298 -8.24 10.05 14.28
C GLU A 298 -8.27 11.50 13.78
N GLN A 299 -9.09 12.36 14.38
CA GLN A 299 -9.09 13.79 14.07
C GLN A 299 -7.71 14.38 14.32
N GLU A 300 -7.12 14.10 15.49
CA GLU A 300 -5.78 14.53 15.86
C GLU A 300 -4.71 13.92 14.94
N ALA A 301 -4.81 12.63 14.62
CA ALA A 301 -3.88 11.94 13.71
C ALA A 301 -3.82 12.57 12.31
N ASN A 302 -4.95 13.08 11.83
CA ASN A 302 -5.10 13.54 10.45
C ASN A 302 -4.98 15.06 10.27
N LYS A 303 -4.81 15.85 11.35
CA LYS A 303 -4.77 17.32 11.29
C LYS A 303 -3.72 17.90 10.33
N ASN A 304 -2.64 17.16 10.08
CA ASN A 304 -1.55 17.60 9.21
C ASN A 304 -1.72 17.22 7.74
N VAL A 305 -2.70 16.35 7.42
CA VAL A 305 -2.96 15.89 6.04
C VAL A 305 -4.19 16.55 5.41
N VAL A 306 -5.00 17.26 6.20
CA VAL A 306 -6.18 17.98 5.69
C VAL A 306 -5.81 19.24 4.91
N VAL A 307 -6.70 19.62 4.00
CA VAL A 307 -6.66 20.85 3.20
C VAL A 307 -7.64 21.84 3.79
N THR A 308 -7.13 22.90 4.40
CA THR A 308 -7.94 23.94 5.06
C THR A 308 -8.36 25.07 4.11
N LYS A 309 -7.64 25.25 3.00
CA LYS A 309 -7.98 26.18 1.94
C LYS A 309 -7.99 25.42 0.62
N ILE A 310 -9.16 25.35 -0.01
CA ILE A 310 -9.33 24.76 -1.34
C ILE A 310 -8.64 25.67 -2.37
N PRO A 311 -7.91 25.12 -3.36
CA PRO A 311 -7.34 25.91 -4.44
C PRO A 311 -8.43 26.60 -5.27
N ASP A 312 -8.17 27.86 -5.66
CA ASP A 312 -9.07 28.72 -6.42
C ASP A 312 -8.81 28.65 -7.93
#